data_AF-A0A350QI59-F1
#
_entry.id   AF-A0A350QI59-F1
#
_cell.length_a   1.000
_cell.length_b   1.000
_cell.length_c   1.000
_cell.angle_alpha   90.00
_cell.angle_beta   90.00
_cell.angle_gamma   90.00
#
_symmetry.space_group_name_H-M   'P 1'
#
loop_
_entity.id
_entity.type
_entity.pdbx_description
1 polymer ?
#
loop_
_entity_poly.entity_id
_entity_poly.type
_entity_poly.pdbx_seq_one_letter_code
_entity_poly.pdbx_strand_id
1 'polypeptide(L)'
;MKMTSRRCCATKLLVAALMLGALAGCASIEPWVKPYERAELADPIMAFGRHPIALQHSAHVRDSREAAKGADGSGGGGCGCN
;
A
#
# COMPACT_ATOMS: atom_id res chain seq x y z
N MET A 1 -21.42 -33.59 -40.60
CA MET A 1 -21.42 -33.29 -39.14
C MET A 1 -20.29 -32.30 -38.81
N LYS A 2 -20.54 -30.98 -38.78
CA LYS A 2 -19.52 -29.93 -38.48
C LYS A 2 -19.88 -29.09 -37.24
N MET A 3 -20.75 -29.59 -36.36
CA MET A 3 -21.35 -28.81 -35.26
C MET A 3 -20.56 -28.80 -33.94
N THR A 4 -19.49 -29.60 -33.79
CA THR A 4 -18.74 -29.70 -32.52
C THR A 4 -17.65 -28.62 -32.35
N SER A 5 -17.08 -28.09 -33.43
CA SER A 5 -15.96 -27.13 -33.37
C SER A 5 -16.36 -25.72 -32.89
N ARG A 6 -17.55 -25.23 -33.27
CA ARG A 6 -18.04 -23.89 -32.87
C ARG A 6 -18.37 -23.79 -31.38
N ARG A 7 -18.81 -24.90 -30.76
CA ARG A 7 -19.16 -24.94 -29.33
C ARG A 7 -17.91 -24.83 -28.44
N CYS A 8 -16.81 -25.51 -28.80
CA CYS A 8 -15.52 -25.38 -28.09
C CYS A 8 -14.94 -23.96 -28.16
N CYS A 9 -15.07 -23.28 -29.30
CA CYS A 9 -14.55 -21.92 -29.47
C CYS A 9 -15.33 -20.90 -28.62
N ALA A 10 -16.66 -21.04 -28.56
CA ALA A 10 -17.52 -20.20 -27.74
C ALA A 10 -17.24 -20.37 -26.23
N THR A 11 -17.01 -21.59 -25.75
CA THR A 11 -16.66 -21.83 -24.34
C THR A 11 -15.31 -21.22 -23.97
N LYS A 12 -14.30 -21.30 -24.86
CA LYS A 12 -12.99 -20.66 -24.65
C LYS A 12 -13.08 -19.14 -24.58
N LEU A 13 -13.92 -18.52 -25.42
CA LEU A 13 -14.15 -17.08 -25.40
C LEU A 13 -14.85 -16.62 -24.11
N LEU A 14 -15.81 -17.39 -23.63
CA LEU A 14 -16.52 -17.11 -22.36
C LEU A 14 -15.57 -17.18 -21.15
N VAL A 15 -14.71 -18.20 -21.09
CA VAL A 15 -13.71 -18.33 -20.02
C VAL A 15 -12.70 -17.18 -20.08
N ALA A 16 -12.23 -16.81 -21.28
CA ALA A 16 -11.32 -15.67 -21.44
C ALA A 16 -11.96 -14.36 -20.98
N ALA A 17 -13.23 -14.10 -21.34
CA ALA A 17 -13.95 -12.92 -20.89
C ALA A 17 -14.12 -12.88 -19.36
N LEU A 18 -14.39 -14.02 -18.73
CA LEU A 18 -14.49 -14.12 -17.26
C LEU A 18 -13.16 -13.80 -16.57
N MET A 19 -12.06 -14.32 -17.11
CA MET A 19 -10.71 -14.08 -16.59
C MET A 19 -10.31 -12.62 -16.73
N LEU A 20 -10.63 -11.96 -17.85
CA LEU A 20 -10.40 -10.51 -18.01
C LEU A 20 -11.26 -9.67 -17.04
N GLY A 21 -12.50 -10.08 -16.77
CA GLY A 21 -13.37 -9.41 -15.80
C GLY A 21 -12.85 -9.49 -14.36
N ALA A 22 -12.14 -10.55 -13.99
CA ALA A 22 -11.56 -10.70 -12.66
C ALA A 22 -10.44 -9.67 -12.36
N LEU A 23 -9.75 -9.17 -13.40
CA LEU A 23 -8.73 -8.13 -13.24
C LEU A 23 -9.33 -6.72 -13.08
N ALA A 24 -10.63 -6.53 -13.34
CA ALA A 24 -11.28 -5.23 -13.19
C ALA A 24 -11.35 -4.75 -11.72
N GLY A 25 -11.16 -5.64 -10.75
CA GLY A 25 -11.06 -5.28 -9.33
C GLY A 25 -9.78 -4.55 -8.92
N CYS A 26 -8.76 -4.48 -9.80
CA CYS A 26 -7.55 -3.69 -9.55
C CYS A 26 -7.73 -2.19 -9.86
N ALA A 27 -8.84 -1.80 -10.51
CA ALA A 27 -9.16 -0.40 -10.75
C ALA A 27 -10.03 0.15 -9.60
N SER A 28 -9.38 0.95 -8.75
CA SER A 28 -9.92 1.88 -7.76
C SER A 28 -11.46 2.09 -7.80
N ILE A 29 -12.14 1.50 -6.81
CA ILE A 29 -13.45 1.95 -6.34
C ILE A 29 -13.16 3.12 -5.39
N GLU A 30 -13.03 4.31 -5.96
CA GLU A 30 -12.86 5.52 -5.16
C GLU A 30 -14.23 6.13 -4.81
N PRO A 31 -14.51 6.47 -3.54
CA PRO A 31 -13.66 6.27 -2.35
C PRO A 31 -14.05 5.01 -1.56
N TRP A 32 -13.07 4.15 -1.23
CA TRP A 32 -13.24 2.95 -0.40
C TRP A 32 -13.55 3.25 1.08
N VAL A 33 -13.36 4.50 1.53
CA VAL A 33 -13.76 5.01 2.84
C VAL A 33 -14.56 6.30 2.67
N LYS A 34 -15.66 6.45 3.39
CA LYS A 34 -16.48 7.66 3.32
C LYS A 34 -15.69 8.85 3.87
N PRO A 35 -15.79 10.06 3.27
CA PRO A 35 -14.94 11.19 3.65
C PRO A 35 -14.89 11.54 5.14
N TYR A 36 -16.00 11.34 5.85
CA TYR A 36 -16.13 11.62 7.29
C TYR A 36 -15.59 10.51 8.20
N GLU A 37 -15.39 9.29 7.70
CA GLU A 37 -14.76 8.18 8.43
C GLU A 37 -13.23 8.24 8.37
N ARG A 38 -12.65 9.13 7.55
CA ARG A 38 -11.20 9.27 7.39
C ARG A 38 -10.49 9.77 8.65
N ALA A 39 -11.19 10.53 9.50
CA ALA A 39 -10.63 11.01 10.76
C ALA A 39 -10.36 9.85 11.75
N GLU A 40 -11.17 8.79 11.70
CA GLU A 40 -11.03 7.60 12.54
C GLU A 40 -9.98 6.61 12.01
N LEU A 41 -9.50 6.80 10.78
CA LEU A 41 -8.49 5.93 10.19
C LEU A 41 -7.13 6.07 10.90
N ALA A 42 -6.85 7.25 11.46
CA ALA A 42 -5.59 7.53 12.13
C ALA A 42 -5.79 7.66 13.65
N ASP A 43 -5.69 6.54 14.37
CA ASP A 43 -5.59 6.55 15.83
C ASP A 43 -4.38 7.39 16.28
N PRO A 44 -4.52 8.25 17.31
CA PRO A 44 -3.40 8.97 17.91
C PRO A 44 -2.14 8.11 18.11
N ILE A 45 -2.26 6.82 18.44
CA ILE A 45 -1.10 5.92 18.67
C ILE A 45 -0.16 5.83 17.48
N MET A 46 -0.68 6.03 16.27
CA MET A 46 0.09 6.01 15.02
C MET A 46 0.87 7.31 14.78
N ALA A 47 0.76 8.30 15.68
CA ALA A 47 1.56 9.52 15.60
C ALA A 47 3.06 9.22 15.70
N PHE A 48 3.80 9.61 14.66
CA PHE A 48 5.25 9.55 14.66
C PHE A 48 5.83 10.37 15.80
N GLY A 49 6.86 9.84 16.47
CA GLY A 49 7.58 10.59 17.51
C GLY A 49 6.77 10.90 18.77
N ARG A 50 5.68 10.16 19.04
CA ARG A 50 4.88 10.27 20.27
C ARG A 50 5.71 10.40 21.56
N HIS A 51 6.83 9.68 21.61
CA HIS A 51 7.77 9.71 22.73
C HIS A 51 9.13 10.22 22.25
N PRO A 52 9.43 11.53 22.37
CA PRO A 52 10.64 12.10 21.80
C PRO A 52 11.92 11.50 22.41
N ILE A 53 11.92 11.19 23.70
CA ILE A 53 13.07 10.56 24.38
C ILE A 53 13.36 9.17 23.80
N ALA A 54 12.33 8.34 23.63
CA ALA A 54 12.47 6.99 23.07
C ALA A 54 12.91 7.05 21.59
N LEU A 55 12.43 8.04 20.85
CA LEU A 55 12.84 8.28 19.48
C LEU A 55 14.34 8.62 19.39
N GLN A 56 14.81 9.56 20.22
CA GLN A 56 16.23 9.95 20.26
C GLN A 56 17.14 8.80 20.71
N HIS A 57 16.69 7.99 21.68
CA HIS A 57 17.43 6.79 22.09
C HIS A 57 17.58 5.78 20.94
N SER A 58 16.48 5.51 20.23
CA SER A 58 16.47 4.57 19.10
C SER A 58 17.36 5.08 17.95
N ALA A 59 17.33 6.39 17.69
CA ALA A 59 18.22 7.06 16.76
C ALA A 59 19.69 6.89 17.13
N HIS A 60 20.05 7.16 18.39
CA HIS A 60 21.42 7.00 18.88
C HIS A 60 21.97 5.57 18.71
N VAL A 61 21.15 4.56 19.01
CA VAL A 61 21.52 3.15 18.83
C VAL A 61 21.76 2.83 17.36
N ARG A 62 20.85 3.28 16.49
CA ARG A 62 20.93 3.02 15.06
C ARG A 62 22.12 3.75 14.41
N ASP A 63 22.35 5.02 14.74
CA ASP A 63 23.54 5.77 14.32
C ASP A 63 24.83 5.05 14.68
N SER A 64 24.89 4.48 15.89
CA SER A 64 26.06 3.74 16.38
C SER A 64 26.25 2.41 15.64
N ARG A 65 25.16 1.73 15.28
CA ARG A 65 25.20 0.42 14.59
C ARG A 65 25.45 0.55 13.09
N GLU A 66 24.91 1.59 12.48
CA GLU A 66 24.95 1.81 11.04
C GLU A 66 26.11 2.72 10.61
N ALA A 67 26.88 3.23 11.58
CA ALA A 67 27.92 4.24 11.35
C ALA A 67 27.42 5.46 10.54
N ALA A 68 26.12 5.75 10.65
CA ALA A 68 25.39 6.72 9.84
C ALA A 68 25.02 7.98 10.65
N LYS A 69 25.95 8.45 11.49
CA LYS A 69 25.72 9.61 12.37
C LYS A 69 25.33 10.84 11.54
N GLY A 70 24.14 11.39 11.81
CA GLY A 70 23.60 12.54 11.09
C GLY A 70 22.76 12.22 9.84
N ALA A 71 22.51 10.94 9.55
CA ALA A 71 21.63 10.51 8.46
C ALA A 71 20.13 10.66 8.78
N ASP A 72 19.77 10.74 10.06
CA ASP A 72 18.37 10.86 10.53
C ASP A 72 17.69 12.20 10.17
N GLY A 73 18.39 13.11 9.51
CA GLY A 73 17.84 14.38 9.04
C GLY A 73 17.55 15.37 10.17
N SER A 74 17.53 16.66 9.82
CA SER A 74 17.17 17.72 10.74
C SER A 74 15.66 17.63 11.08
N GLY A 75 15.33 17.02 12.21
CA GLY A 75 14.12 17.33 12.98
C GLY A 75 12.75 17.04 12.34
N GLY A 76 12.59 16.02 11.49
CA GLY A 76 11.26 15.65 10.99
C GLY A 76 11.23 14.33 10.22
N GLY A 77 10.39 13.40 10.67
CA GLY A 77 10.19 12.11 10.00
C GLY A 77 9.50 12.28 8.65
N GLY A 78 10.20 11.92 7.57
CA GLY A 78 9.70 11.89 6.21
C GLY A 78 10.73 11.24 5.28
N CYS A 79 10.27 10.77 4.12
CA CYS A 79 11.12 10.41 2.98
C CYS A 79 12.17 11.52 2.80
N GLY A 80 13.44 11.25 3.12
CA GLY A 80 14.52 12.24 3.28
C GLY A 80 14.96 12.97 2.01
N CYS A 81 14.02 13.38 1.17
CA CYS A 81 14.19 14.34 0.11
C CYS A 81 13.86 15.72 0.67
N ASN A 82 14.89 16.49 1.01
CA ASN A 82 14.78 17.95 1.05
C ASN A 82 14.64 18.48 -0.38
#